data_AF-A0A9D1UQ02-F1
#
_entry.id   AF-A0A9D1UQ02-F1
#
_cell.length_a   1.000
_cell.length_b   1.000
_cell.length_c   1.000
_cell.angle_alpha   90.00
_cell.angle_beta   90.00
_cell.angle_gamma   90.00
#
_symmetry.space_group_name_H-M   'P 1'
#
loop_
_entity.id
_entity.type
_entity.pdbx_description
1 polymer ?
#
loop_
_entity_poly.entity_id
_entity_poly.type
_entity_poly.pdbx_seq_one_letter_code
_entity_poly.pdbx_strand_id
1 'polypeptide(L)'
;MDDHFDPCAPLSWSIVGANSATGSSIRQGVVFFTEGQIVTEPLPLFQEAISTVVAQDPRTATVTYEVVDGPRAAGKTTTHSATFQVEEPGKLKVVKNDLPPRANEAGVQLRTDQL
;
A
#
# COMPACT_ATOMS: atom_id res chain seq x y z
N MET A 1 10.53 -5.38 -9.73
CA MET A 1 10.43 -4.78 -8.39
C MET A 1 10.97 -3.38 -8.53
N ASP A 2 10.20 -2.40 -8.08
CA ASP A 2 10.50 -0.98 -8.20
C ASP A 2 10.93 -0.46 -6.82
N ASP A 3 12.11 0.14 -6.75
CA ASP A 3 12.76 0.56 -5.51
C ASP A 3 13.10 2.05 -5.62
N HIS A 4 12.39 2.85 -4.82
CA HIS A 4 12.57 4.30 -4.72
C HIS A 4 13.07 4.67 -3.32
N PHE A 5 13.73 3.73 -2.64
CA PHE A 5 14.31 3.99 -1.33
C PHE A 5 15.41 5.06 -1.41
N ASP A 6 15.22 6.13 -0.65
CA ASP A 6 16.20 7.18 -0.42
C ASP A 6 16.21 7.49 1.09
N PRO A 7 17.32 7.23 1.80
CA PRO A 7 17.41 7.48 3.23
C PRO A 7 17.44 8.97 3.59
N CYS A 8 17.73 9.85 2.63
CA CYS A 8 17.78 11.30 2.81
C CYS A 8 16.45 11.98 2.46
N ALA A 9 15.53 11.27 1.82
CA ALA A 9 14.22 11.82 1.46
C ALA A 9 13.26 11.82 2.66
N PRO A 10 12.38 12.84 2.80
CA PRO A 10 11.36 12.82 3.84
C PRO A 10 10.35 11.67 3.68
N LEU A 11 10.14 11.21 2.45
CA LEU A 11 9.34 10.04 2.11
C LEU A 11 10.00 9.26 0.96
N SER A 12 10.16 7.96 1.12
CA SER A 12 10.60 7.02 0.09
C SER A 12 9.86 5.68 0.24
N TRP A 13 9.97 4.79 -0.73
CA TRP A 13 9.24 3.51 -0.71
C TRP A 13 9.92 2.42 -1.53
N SER A 14 9.53 1.18 -1.27
CA SER A 14 9.88 0.02 -2.10
C SER A 14 8.64 -0.87 -2.30
N ILE A 15 8.51 -1.46 -3.50
CA ILE A 15 7.45 -2.43 -3.80
C ILE A 15 7.97 -3.84 -3.54
N VAL A 16 7.38 -4.52 -2.57
CA VAL A 16 7.73 -5.88 -2.17
C VAL A 16 6.72 -6.90 -2.68
N GLY A 17 7.16 -8.11 -2.99
CA GLY A 17 6.30 -9.23 -3.35
C GLY A 17 6.28 -10.27 -2.23
N ALA A 18 5.11 -10.74 -1.84
CA ALA A 18 4.94 -11.83 -0.88
C ALA A 18 4.19 -13.00 -1.53
N ASN A 19 4.75 -14.20 -1.44
CA ASN A 19 4.04 -15.41 -1.83
C ASN A 19 2.92 -15.67 -0.81
N SER A 20 1.67 -15.78 -1.26
CA SER A 20 0.62 -16.26 -0.38
C SER A 20 0.85 -17.75 -0.08
N ALA A 21 0.76 -18.15 1.19
CA ALA A 21 1.05 -19.52 1.62
C ALA A 21 0.12 -20.59 1.03
N THR A 22 -0.98 -20.20 0.37
CA THR A 22 -2.06 -21.11 -0.06
C THR A 22 -2.30 -21.17 -1.57
N GLY A 23 -1.43 -20.57 -2.40
CA GLY A 23 -1.61 -20.64 -3.85
C GLY A 23 -0.62 -19.75 -4.59
N SER A 24 -0.39 -20.06 -5.87
CA SER A 24 0.57 -19.44 -6.81
C SER A 24 0.25 -17.97 -7.12
N SER A 25 0.15 -17.16 -6.08
CA SER A 25 -0.41 -15.83 -6.12
C SER A 25 0.49 -14.92 -5.32
N ILE A 26 1.34 -14.22 -6.07
CA ILE A 26 2.25 -13.21 -5.55
C ILE A 26 1.40 -11.99 -5.28
N ARG A 27 1.33 -11.58 -4.02
CA ARG A 27 0.79 -10.26 -3.65
C ARG A 27 1.90 -9.25 -3.65
N GLN A 28 1.56 -8.02 -3.97
CA GLN A 28 2.49 -6.91 -3.90
C GLN A 28 2.10 -5.99 -2.75
N GLY A 29 3.10 -5.41 -2.10
CA GLY A 29 2.90 -4.43 -1.06
C GLY A 29 3.86 -3.27 -1.17
N VAL A 30 3.51 -2.17 -0.53
CA VAL A 30 4.36 -0.97 -0.45
C VAL A 30 4.88 -0.85 0.97
N VAL A 31 6.21 -0.85 1.09
CA VAL A 31 6.89 -0.50 2.33
C VAL A 31 7.33 0.95 2.19
N PHE A 32 6.90 1.80 3.13
CA PHE A 32 7.30 3.19 3.17
C PHE A 32 8.47 3.40 4.13
N PHE A 33 9.25 4.43 3.83
CA PHE A 33 10.33 4.91 4.68
C PHE A 33 10.23 6.43 4.80
N THR A 34 10.60 6.95 5.96
CA THR A 34 10.71 8.39 6.21
C THR A 34 12.08 8.64 6.81
N GLU A 35 12.91 9.47 6.17
CA GLU A 35 14.26 9.78 6.65
C GLU A 35 15.09 8.51 6.93
N GLY A 36 14.93 7.50 6.05
CA GLY A 36 15.62 6.21 6.15
C GLY A 36 15.04 5.23 7.17
N GLN A 37 14.04 5.61 7.96
CA GLN A 37 13.36 4.74 8.91
C GLN A 37 12.14 4.07 8.28
N ILE A 38 11.98 2.77 8.50
CA ILE A 38 10.80 2.04 8.04
C ILE A 38 9.55 2.57 8.75
N VAL A 39 8.48 2.81 7.99
CA VAL A 39 7.17 3.15 8.53
C VAL A 39 6.45 1.86 8.90
N THR A 40 6.03 1.77 10.15
CA THR A 40 5.21 0.64 10.66
C THR A 40 3.75 1.03 10.91
N GLU A 41 3.45 2.33 10.90
CA GLU A 41 2.11 2.88 11.10
C GLU A 41 1.76 3.87 9.96
N PRO A 42 0.70 3.62 9.17
CA PRO A 42 -0.20 2.46 9.25
C PRO A 42 0.52 1.17 8.82
N LEU A 43 -0.10 0.03 9.11
CA LEU A 43 0.41 -1.25 8.61
C LEU A 43 0.65 -1.20 7.09
N PRO A 44 1.70 -1.87 6.59
CA PRO A 44 2.03 -1.86 5.17
C PRO A 44 0.84 -2.30 4.30
N LEU A 45 0.64 -1.60 3.19
CA LEU A 45 -0.41 -1.92 2.24
C LEU A 45 0.01 -3.15 1.44
N PHE A 46 -0.79 -4.22 1.46
CA PHE A 46 -0.62 -5.40 0.61
C PHE A 46 -1.89 -5.67 -0.19
N GLN A 47 -1.74 -5.81 -1.50
CA GLN A 47 -2.83 -5.99 -2.46
C GLN A 47 -2.45 -7.03 -3.53
N GLU A 48 -3.42 -7.39 -4.37
CA GLU A 48 -3.17 -8.38 -5.44
C GLU A 48 -2.10 -7.88 -6.43
N ALA A 49 -2.17 -6.60 -6.80
CA ALA A 49 -1.10 -5.92 -7.52
C ALA A 49 -1.00 -4.45 -7.10
N ILE A 50 0.23 -3.93 -7.08
CA ILE A 50 0.51 -2.50 -6.97
C ILE A 50 0.81 -2.01 -8.38
N SER A 51 -0.06 -1.17 -8.93
CA SER A 51 0.07 -0.66 -10.30
C SER A 51 1.12 0.46 -10.37
N THR A 52 1.08 1.40 -9.42
CA THR A 52 2.04 2.51 -9.37
C THR A 52 2.10 3.15 -7.98
N VAL A 53 3.22 3.77 -7.65
CA VAL A 53 3.37 4.70 -6.53
C VAL A 53 3.91 6.01 -7.10
N VAL A 54 3.21 7.11 -6.84
CA VAL A 54 3.55 8.43 -7.36
C VAL A 54 3.71 9.39 -6.19
N ALA A 55 4.91 9.98 -6.05
CA ALA A 55 5.12 11.11 -5.16
C ALA A 55 4.35 12.33 -5.68
N GLN A 56 3.53 12.94 -4.83
CA GLN A 56 2.88 14.22 -5.12
C GLN A 56 3.74 15.39 -4.68
N ASP A 57 4.40 15.24 -3.53
CA ASP A 57 5.34 16.18 -2.94
C ASP A 57 6.33 15.40 -2.05
N PRO A 58 7.36 16.05 -1.46
CA PRO A 58 8.38 15.36 -0.66
C PRO A 58 7.86 14.55 0.54
N ARG A 59 6.63 14.77 0.99
CA ARG A 59 6.00 14.13 2.15
C ARG A 59 4.68 13.44 1.80
N THR A 60 4.29 13.37 0.54
CA THR A 60 3.01 12.80 0.13
C THR A 60 3.18 11.87 -1.07
N ALA A 61 2.64 10.65 -0.97
CA ALA A 61 2.62 9.69 -2.07
C ALA A 61 1.23 9.09 -2.27
N THR A 62 0.87 8.82 -3.51
CA THR A 62 -0.36 8.09 -3.87
C THR A 62 0.01 6.72 -4.42
N VAL A 63 -0.53 5.68 -3.80
CA VAL A 63 -0.41 4.29 -4.25
C VAL A 63 -1.66 3.94 -5.02
N THR A 64 -1.49 3.42 -6.24
CA THR A 64 -2.55 2.83 -7.05
C THR A 64 -2.37 1.32 -7.05
N TYR A 65 -3.45 0.60 -6.77
CA TYR A 65 -3.43 -0.85 -6.58
C TYR A 65 -4.70 -1.49 -7.09
N GLU A 66 -4.64 -2.81 -7.29
CA GLU A 66 -5.73 -3.62 -7.79
C GLU A 66 -6.35 -4.46 -6.68
N VAL A 67 -7.68 -4.43 -6.64
CA VAL A 67 -8.52 -5.26 -5.76
C VAL A 67 -9.37 -6.15 -6.64
N VAL A 68 -9.35 -7.45 -6.36
CA VAL A 68 -10.26 -8.42 -7.00
C VAL A 68 -11.55 -8.41 -6.21
N ASP A 69 -12.68 -8.07 -6.82
CA ASP A 69 -14.01 -8.18 -6.22
C ASP A 69 -14.62 -9.55 -6.57
N GLY A 70 -15.09 -10.28 -5.56
CA GLY A 70 -15.61 -11.65 -5.69
C GLY A 70 -14.56 -12.77 -5.55
N PRO A 71 -14.93 -14.03 -5.89
CA PRO A 71 -14.05 -15.19 -5.79
C PRO A 71 -12.88 -15.11 -6.78
N ARG A 72 -11.66 -15.48 -6.36
CA ARG A 72 -10.43 -15.36 -7.17
C ARG A 72 -10.53 -15.92 -8.60
N ALA A 73 -11.30 -17.00 -8.80
CA ALA A 73 -11.44 -17.66 -10.10
C ALA A 73 -12.35 -16.93 -11.11
N ALA A 74 -13.22 -16.02 -10.63
CA ALA A 74 -14.23 -15.33 -11.46
C ALA A 74 -14.38 -13.84 -11.10
N GLY A 75 -13.54 -13.35 -10.20
CA GLY A 75 -13.63 -12.01 -9.67
C GLY A 75 -13.21 -10.97 -10.69
N LYS A 76 -13.73 -9.76 -10.54
CA LYS A 76 -13.37 -8.62 -11.39
C LYS A 76 -12.27 -7.83 -10.70
N THR A 77 -11.17 -7.59 -11.40
CA THR A 77 -10.13 -6.68 -10.92
C THR A 77 -10.58 -5.23 -11.10
N THR A 78 -10.46 -4.45 -10.04
CA THR A 78 -10.79 -3.03 -9.98
C THR A 78 -9.61 -2.25 -9.42
N THR A 79 -9.33 -1.08 -10.02
CA THR A 79 -8.22 -0.22 -9.61
C THR A 79 -8.69 0.78 -8.56
N HIS A 80 -7.92 0.90 -7.48
CA HIS A 80 -8.15 1.80 -6.37
C HIS A 80 -6.89 2.61 -6.07
N SER A 81 -7.03 3.65 -5.25
CA SER A 81 -5.90 4.46 -4.82
C SER A 81 -5.99 4.83 -3.34
N ALA A 82 -4.83 4.99 -2.72
CA ALA A 82 -4.69 5.54 -1.37
C ALA A 82 -3.55 6.55 -1.35
N THR A 83 -3.79 7.69 -0.71
CA THR A 83 -2.80 8.75 -0.54
C THR A 83 -2.34 8.76 0.92
N PHE A 84 -1.03 8.74 1.08
CA PHE A 84 -0.33 8.74 2.36
C PHE A 84 0.48 10.02 2.49
N GLN A 85 0.46 10.62 3.67
CA GLN A 85 1.21 11.81 4.01
C GLN A 85 2.06 11.55 5.25
N VAL A 86 3.30 12.02 5.28
CA VAL A 86 4.15 11.98 6.47
C VAL A 86 3.54 12.85 7.56
N GLU A 87 3.25 12.24 8.70
CA GLU A 87 2.82 12.95 9.91
C GLU A 87 4.06 13.33 10.74
N GLU A 88 4.91 12.34 10.99
CA GLU A 88 6.19 12.45 11.70
C GLU A 88 7.14 11.33 11.23
N PRO A 89 8.45 11.41 11.50
CA PRO A 89 9.38 10.32 11.16
C PRO A 89 8.90 8.99 11.75
N GLY A 90 8.73 7.98 10.89
CA GLY A 90 8.26 6.63 11.19
C GLY A 90 6.75 6.45 11.03
N LYS A 91 5.99 7.51 10.73
CA LYS A 91 4.53 7.50 10.75
C LYS A 91 3.89 8.24 9.58
N LEU A 92 2.94 7.57 8.93
CA LEU A 92 2.12 8.16 7.89
C LEU A 92 0.68 8.30 8.36
N LYS A 93 0.00 9.29 7.80
CA LYS A 93 -1.44 9.47 7.84
C LYS A 93 -2.02 9.10 6.48
N VAL A 94 -3.09 8.32 6.47
CA VAL A 94 -3.89 8.09 5.26
C VAL A 94 -4.82 9.29 5.08
N VAL A 95 -4.55 10.12 4.07
CA VAL A 95 -5.32 11.36 3.83
C VAL A 95 -6.46 11.16 2.85
N LYS A 96 -6.34 10.17 1.97
CA LYS A 96 -7.40 9.74 1.06
C LYS A 96 -7.31 8.25 0.87
N ASN A 97 -8.45 7.56 0.90
CA ASN A 97 -8.51 6.14 0.61
C ASN A 97 -9.78 5.82 -0.16
N ASP A 98 -9.61 5.36 -1.40
CA ASP A 98 -10.72 4.93 -2.24
C ASP A 98 -10.98 3.41 -2.09
N LEU A 99 -10.51 2.79 -0.99
CA LEU A 99 -10.84 1.40 -0.66
C LEU A 99 -12.37 1.22 -0.55
N PRO A 100 -12.94 0.18 -1.17
CA PRO A 100 -14.30 -0.20 -0.87
C PRO A 100 -14.37 -0.69 0.60
N PRO A 101 -15.50 -0.47 1.32
CA PRO A 101 -15.66 -0.90 2.71
C PRO A 101 -15.58 -2.43 2.91
N ARG A 102 -15.56 -3.19 1.81
CA ARG A 102 -15.30 -4.63 1.78
C ARG A 102 -14.24 -4.91 0.72
N ALA A 103 -13.00 -5.11 1.14
CA ALA A 103 -12.11 -6.00 0.41
C ALA A 103 -12.47 -7.43 0.86
N ASN A 104 -12.63 -8.35 -0.08
CA ASN A 104 -12.92 -9.78 0.13
C ASN A 104 -11.95 -10.47 1.13
N GLU A 105 -12.17 -11.77 1.42
CA GLU A 105 -11.40 -12.66 2.34
C GLU A 105 -9.86 -12.64 2.20
N ALA A 106 -9.34 -11.89 1.24
CA ALA A 106 -7.95 -11.65 0.90
C ALA A 106 -7.35 -10.35 1.49
N GLY A 107 -8.14 -9.35 1.88
CA GLY A 107 -7.65 -7.98 2.09
C GLY A 107 -6.85 -7.77 3.37
N VAL A 108 -5.59 -7.34 3.26
CA VAL A 108 -4.91 -6.67 4.38
C VAL A 108 -5.67 -5.36 4.62
N GLN A 109 -6.44 -5.34 5.70
CA GLN A 109 -7.17 -4.17 6.19
C GLN A 109 -6.16 -3.11 6.62
N LEU A 110 -6.15 -1.97 5.94
CA LEU A 110 -5.89 -0.71 6.63
C LEU A 110 -7.04 -0.53 7.63
N ARG A 111 -6.86 -0.97 8.89
CA ARG A 111 -7.76 -0.54 9.97
C ARG A 111 -7.63 0.97 10.08
N THR A 112 -8.64 1.67 9.57
CA THR A 112 -8.77 3.13 9.64
C THR A 112 -9.76 3.53 10.75
N ASP A 113 -10.23 2.56 11.55
CA ASP A 113 -11.22 2.70 12.61
C ASP A 113 -10.62 2.78 14.03
N GLN A 114 -9.32 3.10 14.16
CA GLN A 114 -8.69 3.40 15.45
C GLN A 114 -8.13 4.83 15.55
N LEU A 115 -8.80 5.80 14.93
CA LEU A 115 -8.65 7.23 15.26
C LEU A 115 -9.76 7.67 16.23
#